data_AF-A0AAD9EQX8-F1
#
_entry.id   AF-A0AAD9EQX8-F1
#
_cell.length_a   1.000
_cell.length_b   1.000
_cell.length_c   1.000
_cell.angle_alpha   90.00
_cell.angle_beta   90.00
_cell.angle_gamma   90.00
#
_symmetry.space_group_name_H-M   'P 1'
#
loop_
_entity.id
_entity.type
_entity.pdbx_description
1 polymer ?
#
loop_
_entity_poly.entity_id
_entity_poly.type
_entity_poly.pdbx_seq_one_letter_code
_entity_poly.pdbx_strand_id
1 'polypeptide(L)'
;MAREKLSVEERRRRNRDYQRKRREKLNSDPEKKYAMQVEDRQRWKRRVQDKKVIQIDKMGDRAQRNLRKYWREAQKRSRQKRSCEGAVQEADTPPDSPQDQDILEYNARESRRQERERKERSKT
;
A
#
# COMPACT_ATOMS: atom_id res chain seq x y z
N MET A 1 -27.61 -33.95 8.19
CA MET A 1 -27.70 -32.54 7.73
C MET A 1 -26.34 -32.08 7.21
N ALA A 2 -26.14 -32.12 5.89
CA ALA A 2 -24.90 -31.65 5.27
C ALA A 2 -24.83 -30.11 5.38
N ARG A 3 -23.73 -29.56 5.94
CA ARG A 3 -23.51 -28.11 5.95
C ARG A 3 -23.27 -27.65 4.52
N GLU A 4 -24.20 -26.87 3.97
CA GLU A 4 -24.01 -26.22 2.67
C GLU A 4 -22.72 -25.39 2.69
N LYS A 5 -21.88 -25.60 1.66
CA LYS A 5 -20.61 -24.88 1.54
C LYS A 5 -20.92 -23.47 1.03
N LEU A 6 -20.70 -22.48 1.89
CA LEU A 6 -20.78 -21.05 1.54
C LEU A 6 -20.03 -20.74 0.25
N SER A 7 -20.60 -19.84 -0.55
CA SER A 7 -19.96 -19.35 -1.77
C SER A 7 -18.66 -18.61 -1.45
N VAL A 8 -17.79 -18.47 -2.46
CA VAL A 8 -16.51 -17.74 -2.31
C VAL A 8 -16.76 -16.30 -1.89
N GLU A 9 -17.80 -15.67 -2.40
CA GLU A 9 -18.15 -14.27 -2.11
C GLU A 9 -18.69 -14.11 -0.69
N GLU A 10 -19.56 -15.01 -0.25
CA GLU A 10 -20.09 -15.00 1.11
C GLU A 10 -18.98 -15.23 2.14
N ARG A 11 -18.05 -16.13 1.84
CA ARG A 11 -16.87 -16.36 2.69
C ARG A 11 -15.99 -15.13 2.78
N ARG A 12 -15.77 -14.42 1.66
CA ARG A 12 -15.03 -13.16 1.63
C ARG A 12 -15.74 -12.06 2.43
N ARG A 13 -17.07 -11.93 2.29
CA ARG A 13 -17.89 -10.97 3.05
C ARG A 13 -17.80 -11.23 4.55
N ARG A 14 -18.05 -12.47 4.99
CA ARG A 14 -17.95 -12.86 6.41
C ARG A 14 -16.55 -12.59 6.98
N ASN A 15 -15.50 -12.88 6.22
CA ASN A 15 -14.12 -12.60 6.66
C ASN A 15 -13.87 -11.09 6.81
N ARG A 16 -14.32 -10.26 5.85
CA ARG A 16 -14.23 -8.80 5.96
C ARG A 16 -14.94 -8.27 7.21
N ASP A 17 -16.14 -8.75 7.48
CA ASP A 17 -16.92 -8.33 8.66
C ASP A 17 -16.28 -8.78 9.96
N TYR A 18 -15.77 -10.01 10.01
CA TYR A 18 -15.00 -10.51 11.14
C TYR A 18 -13.75 -9.66 11.41
N GLN A 19 -12.97 -9.36 10.36
CA GLN A 19 -11.76 -8.54 10.48
C GLN A 19 -12.08 -7.12 10.94
N ARG A 20 -13.18 -6.54 10.46
CA ARG A 20 -13.66 -5.22 10.89
C ARG A 20 -13.93 -5.20 12.40
N LYS A 21 -14.80 -6.11 12.88
CA LYS A 21 -15.14 -6.24 14.31
C LYS A 21 -13.90 -6.52 15.17
N ARG A 22 -12.98 -7.37 14.68
CA ARG A 22 -11.73 -7.66 15.38
C ARG A 22 -10.86 -6.41 15.53
N ARG A 23 -10.74 -5.59 14.47
CA ARG A 23 -9.97 -4.33 14.52
C ARG A 23 -10.62 -3.30 15.42
N GLU A 24 -11.94 -3.17 15.39
CA GLU A 24 -12.70 -2.28 16.29
C GLU A 24 -12.43 -2.64 17.76
N LYS A 25 -12.57 -3.92 18.12
CA LYS A 25 -12.28 -4.41 19.48
C LYS A 25 -10.83 -4.17 19.92
N LEU A 26 -9.90 -4.23 18.97
CA LEU A 26 -8.48 -4.01 19.26
C LEU A 26 -8.16 -2.52 19.38
N ASN A 27 -8.88 -1.66 18.65
CA ASN A 27 -8.73 -0.21 18.73
C ASN A 27 -9.43 0.39 19.95
N SER A 28 -10.48 -0.24 20.47
CA SER A 28 -11.17 0.20 21.68
C SER A 28 -10.34 0.02 22.96
N ASP A 29 -9.30 -0.82 22.93
CA ASP A 29 -8.44 -1.11 24.07
C ASP A 29 -6.97 -0.83 23.72
N PRO A 30 -6.44 0.36 24.07
CA PRO A 30 -5.08 0.76 23.70
C PRO A 30 -4.01 -0.08 24.41
N GLU A 31 -4.28 -0.59 25.61
CA GLU A 31 -3.32 -1.41 26.36
C GLU A 31 -3.14 -2.77 25.71
N LYS A 32 -4.24 -3.44 25.36
CA LYS A 32 -4.18 -4.71 24.60
C LYS A 32 -3.50 -4.53 23.25
N LYS A 33 -3.78 -3.40 22.57
CA LYS A 33 -3.12 -3.07 21.31
C LYS A 33 -1.61 -2.91 21.47
N TYR A 34 -1.18 -2.23 22.53
CA TYR A 34 0.23 -2.05 22.84
C TYR A 34 0.91 -3.37 23.18
N ALA A 35 0.32 -4.19 24.05
CA ALA A 35 0.84 -5.51 24.40
C ALA A 35 1.06 -6.39 23.16
N MET A 36 0.07 -6.45 22.25
CA MET A 36 0.19 -7.18 20.99
C MET A 36 1.34 -6.65 20.12
N GLN A 37 1.53 -5.32 20.03
CA GLN A 37 2.64 -4.75 19.27
C GLN A 37 3.99 -5.10 19.88
N VAL A 38 4.10 -5.14 21.21
CA VAL A 38 5.32 -5.53 21.91
C VAL A 38 5.64 -7.00 21.63
N GLU A 39 4.66 -7.88 21.72
CA GLU A 39 4.81 -9.30 21.39
C GLU A 39 5.24 -9.51 19.93
N ASP A 40 4.62 -8.81 18.98
CA ASP A 40 5.00 -8.88 17.57
C ASP A 40 6.43 -8.37 17.33
N ARG A 41 6.84 -7.30 18.01
CA ARG A 41 8.24 -6.81 17.96
C ARG A 41 9.20 -7.86 18.51
N GLN A 42 8.88 -8.50 19.63
CA GLN A 42 9.71 -9.57 20.20
C GLN A 42 9.80 -10.77 19.26
N ARG A 43 8.67 -11.19 18.68
CA ARG A 43 8.61 -12.27 17.69
C ARG A 43 9.46 -11.94 16.46
N TRP A 44 9.40 -10.71 15.97
CA TRP A 44 10.25 -10.26 14.87
C TRP A 44 11.73 -10.32 15.24
N LYS A 45 12.13 -9.81 16.42
CA LYS A 45 13.51 -9.90 16.91
C LYS A 45 14.01 -11.35 16.95
N ARG A 46 13.20 -12.28 17.49
CA ARG A 46 13.53 -13.72 17.49
C ARG A 46 13.73 -14.27 16.07
N ARG A 47 12.86 -13.91 15.12
CA ARG A 47 13.00 -14.35 13.72
C ARG A 47 14.25 -13.80 13.02
N VAL A 48 14.67 -12.60 13.38
CA VAL A 48 15.93 -12.02 12.89
C VAL A 48 17.11 -12.77 13.50
N GLN A 49 17.09 -13.04 14.80
CA GLN A 49 18.12 -13.84 15.48
C GLN A 49 18.24 -15.25 14.89
N ASP A 50 17.10 -15.91 14.64
CA ASP A 50 17.00 -17.21 13.99
C ASP A 50 17.41 -17.20 12.50
N LYS A 51 17.81 -16.03 11.94
CA LYS A 51 18.12 -15.83 10.51
C LYS A 51 16.96 -16.19 9.56
N LYS A 52 15.73 -16.31 10.08
CA LYS A 52 14.50 -16.50 9.29
C LYS A 52 14.07 -15.21 8.58
N VAL A 53 14.58 -14.06 9.04
CA VAL A 53 14.42 -12.75 8.41
C VAL A 53 15.81 -12.16 8.26
N ILE A 54 16.22 -11.91 7.01
CA ILE A 54 17.49 -11.28 6.67
C ILE A 54 17.20 -9.83 6.29
N GLN A 55 17.89 -8.89 6.94
CA GLN A 55 17.80 -7.48 6.59
C GLN A 55 18.54 -7.23 5.26
N ILE A 56 18.06 -6.27 4.46
CA ILE A 56 18.54 -6.05 3.09
C ILE A 56 20.03 -5.69 3.06
N ASP A 57 20.49 -4.89 4.01
CA ASP A 57 21.90 -4.53 4.23
C ASP A 57 22.81 -5.74 4.47
N LYS A 58 22.26 -6.81 5.07
CA LYS A 58 22.97 -8.07 5.33
C LYS A 58 22.84 -9.08 4.19
N MET A 59 22.08 -8.77 3.14
CA MET A 59 21.97 -9.62 1.95
C MET A 59 23.17 -9.38 1.03
N GLY A 60 23.68 -10.43 0.39
CA GLY A 60 24.69 -10.28 -0.66
C GLY A 60 24.16 -9.57 -1.92
N ASP A 61 25.05 -8.96 -2.69
CA ASP A 61 24.72 -8.12 -3.85
C ASP A 61 23.81 -8.77 -4.87
N ARG A 62 23.98 -10.08 -5.11
CA ARG A 62 23.12 -10.84 -6.03
C ARG A 62 21.68 -10.90 -5.53
N ALA A 63 21.48 -11.13 -4.24
CA ALA A 63 20.16 -11.21 -3.63
C ALA A 63 19.49 -9.83 -3.55
N GLN A 64 20.27 -8.78 -3.23
CA GLN A 64 19.77 -7.40 -3.28
C GLN A 64 19.33 -7.01 -4.71
N ARG A 65 20.11 -7.35 -5.74
CA ARG A 65 19.75 -7.11 -7.15
C ARG A 65 18.44 -7.80 -7.54
N ASN A 66 18.28 -9.07 -7.15
CA ASN A 66 17.05 -9.82 -7.42
C ASN A 66 15.84 -9.20 -6.72
N LEU A 67 16.00 -8.76 -5.47
CA LEU A 67 14.93 -8.06 -4.73
C LEU A 67 14.54 -6.75 -5.44
N ARG A 68 15.51 -5.94 -5.88
CA ARG A 68 15.25 -4.72 -6.65
C ARG A 68 14.55 -5.01 -7.98
N LYS A 69 14.86 -6.13 -8.64
CA LYS A 69 14.17 -6.57 -9.87
C LYS A 69 12.71 -6.91 -9.57
N TYR A 70 12.47 -7.71 -8.53
CA TYR A 70 11.11 -8.04 -8.08
C TYR A 70 10.29 -6.79 -7.77
N TRP A 71 10.86 -5.81 -7.06
CA TRP A 71 10.18 -4.55 -6.74
C TRP A 71 9.79 -3.76 -7.99
N ARG A 72 10.70 -3.66 -8.98
CA ARG A 72 10.41 -3.02 -10.26
C ARG A 72 9.27 -3.70 -11.00
N GLU A 73 9.27 -5.03 -11.04
CA GLU A 73 8.20 -5.81 -11.67
C GLU A 73 6.86 -5.65 -10.94
N ALA A 74 6.87 -5.71 -9.61
CA ALA A 74 5.67 -5.50 -8.79
C ALA A 74 5.08 -4.10 -9.00
N GLN A 75 5.94 -3.07 -9.10
CA GLN A 75 5.51 -1.71 -9.40
C GLN A 75 4.91 -1.62 -10.81
N LYS A 76 5.52 -2.25 -11.82
CA LYS A 76 4.98 -2.31 -13.18
C LYS A 76 3.60 -2.96 -13.21
N ARG A 77 3.43 -4.12 -12.55
CA ARG A 77 2.13 -4.80 -12.42
C ARG A 77 1.09 -3.94 -11.71
N SER A 78 1.48 -3.24 -10.63
CA SER A 78 0.59 -2.33 -9.91
C SER A 78 0.12 -1.17 -10.79
N ARG A 79 1.01 -0.60 -11.63
CA ARG A 79 0.65 0.46 -12.59
C ARG A 79 -0.30 -0.07 -13.67
N GLN A 80 0.00 -1.23 -14.24
CA GLN A 80 -0.87 -1.87 -15.24
C GLN A 80 -2.27 -2.17 -14.69
N LYS A 81 -2.34 -2.69 -13.45
CA LYS A 81 -3.62 -2.94 -12.79
C LYS A 81 -4.41 -1.64 -12.61
N ARG A 82 -3.75 -0.57 -12.16
CA ARG A 82 -4.38 0.75 -12.00
C ARG A 82 -4.82 1.36 -13.33
N SER A 83 -4.05 1.21 -14.41
CA SER A 83 -4.47 1.71 -15.72
C SER A 83 -5.68 0.95 -16.26
N CYS A 84 -5.78 -0.35 -16.01
CA CYS A 84 -6.96 -1.13 -16.38
C CYS A 84 -8.19 -0.79 -15.51
N GLU A 85 -8.02 -0.60 -14.20
CA GLU A 85 -9.11 -0.18 -13.31
C GLU A 85 -9.57 1.26 -13.60
N GLY A 86 -8.64 2.17 -13.90
CA GLY A 86 -8.94 3.55 -14.31
C GLY A 86 -9.64 3.62 -15.66
N ALA A 87 -9.24 2.81 -16.64
CA ALA A 87 -9.93 2.71 -17.93
C ALA A 87 -11.35 2.16 -17.81
N VAL A 88 -11.61 1.28 -16.84
CA VAL A 88 -12.97 0.81 -16.52
C VAL A 88 -13.78 1.91 -15.83
N GLN A 89 -13.16 2.72 -14.96
CA GLN A 89 -13.85 3.86 -14.34
C GLN A 89 -14.16 4.99 -15.34
N GLU A 90 -13.24 5.32 -16.27
CA GLU A 90 -13.46 6.34 -17.30
C GLU A 90 -14.59 5.96 -18.27
N ALA A 91 -14.80 4.67 -18.55
CA ALA A 91 -15.88 4.21 -19.43
C ALA A 91 -17.29 4.41 -18.81
N ASP A 92 -17.40 4.39 -17.48
CA ASP A 92 -18.66 4.61 -16.74
C ASP A 92 -18.84 6.05 -16.26
N THR A 93 -17.90 6.95 -16.59
CA THR A 93 -18.00 8.38 -16.25
C THR A 93 -18.56 9.14 -17.46
N PRO A 94 -19.70 9.85 -17.34
CA PRO A 94 -20.19 10.70 -18.43
C PRO A 94 -19.10 11.73 -18.80
N PRO A 95 -19.00 12.16 -20.08
CA PRO A 95 -17.96 13.09 -20.49
C PRO A 95 -18.02 14.35 -19.63
N ASP A 96 -16.87 14.74 -19.07
CA ASP A 96 -16.75 15.92 -18.20
C ASP A 96 -17.38 17.13 -18.90
N SER A 97 -18.32 17.77 -18.19
CA SER A 97 -18.77 19.13 -18.54
C SER A 97 -17.55 20.06 -18.59
N PRO A 98 -17.56 21.12 -19.41
CA PRO A 98 -16.42 22.00 -19.59
C PRO A 98 -16.18 22.81 -18.31
N GLN A 99 -15.43 22.24 -17.37
CA GLN A 99 -14.94 22.93 -16.19
C GLN A 99 -13.42 22.75 -16.06
N ASP A 100 -12.75 23.90 -16.18
CA ASP A 100 -11.52 24.26 -15.46
C ASP A 100 -10.18 23.65 -15.94
N GLN A 101 -9.88 23.78 -17.23
CA GLN A 101 -8.49 23.66 -17.72
C GLN A 101 -7.54 24.66 -17.03
N ASP A 102 -8.05 25.84 -16.64
CA ASP A 102 -7.28 26.91 -16.00
C ASP A 102 -6.76 26.52 -14.60
N ILE A 103 -7.51 25.71 -13.85
CA ILE A 103 -7.13 25.30 -12.49
C ILE A 103 -6.01 24.25 -12.52
N LEU A 104 -6.05 23.33 -13.49
CA LEU A 104 -5.00 22.33 -13.67
C LEU A 104 -3.67 22.96 -14.12
N GLU A 105 -3.74 23.95 -15.01
CA GLU A 105 -2.55 24.67 -15.47
C GLU A 105 -1.91 25.52 -14.36
N TYR A 106 -2.73 26.19 -13.55
CA TYR A 106 -2.27 26.95 -12.38
C TYR A 106 -1.52 26.05 -11.38
N ASN A 107 -2.09 24.90 -11.01
CA ASN A 107 -1.49 23.95 -10.07
C ASN A 107 -0.17 23.35 -10.58
N ALA A 108 -0.08 23.07 -11.89
CA ALA A 108 1.15 22.58 -12.52
C ALA A 108 2.25 23.65 -12.56
N ARG A 109 1.90 24.93 -12.67
CA ARG A 109 2.85 26.04 -12.68
C ARG A 109 3.46 26.28 -11.30
N GLU A 110 2.63 26.26 -10.25
CA GLU A 110 3.09 26.40 -8.86
C GLU A 110 4.00 25.24 -8.41
N SER A 111 3.66 24.00 -8.78
CA SER A 111 4.50 22.83 -8.46
C SER A 111 5.90 22.92 -9.07
N ARG A 112 6.00 23.40 -10.32
CA ARG A 112 7.29 23.60 -11.01
C ARG A 112 8.13 24.71 -10.37
N ARG A 113 7.48 25.75 -9.85
CA ARG A 113 8.15 26.86 -9.16
C ARG A 113 8.78 26.40 -7.85
N GLN A 114 8.03 25.66 -7.03
CA GLN A 114 8.53 25.12 -5.76
C GLN A 114 9.70 24.14 -5.94
N GLU A 115 9.70 23.35 -7.02
CA GLU A 115 10.81 22.43 -7.30
C GLU A 115 12.11 23.16 -7.68
N ARG A 116 12.00 24.29 -8.40
CA ARG A 116 13.17 25.14 -8.73
C ARG A 116 13.75 25.78 -7.48
N GLU A 117 12.90 26.36 -6.62
CA GLU A 117 13.34 26.97 -5.35
C GLU A 117 14.01 25.95 -4.42
N ARG A 118 13.51 24.71 -4.37
CA ARG A 118 14.16 23.63 -3.61
C ARG A 118 15.55 23.27 -4.15
N LYS A 119 15.74 23.24 -5.47
CA LYS A 119 17.04 22.95 -6.11
C LYS A 119 18.05 24.07 -5.94
N GLU A 120 17.60 25.32 -5.81
CA GLU A 120 18.47 26.46 -5.54
C GLU A 120 18.92 26.48 -4.07
N ARG A 121 18.00 26.21 -3.14
CA ARG A 121 18.32 26.09 -1.70
C ARG A 121 19.23 24.92 -1.36
N SER A 122 19.28 23.87 -2.18
CA SER A 122 20.18 22.73 -1.96
C SER A 122 21.59 22.94 -2.52
N LYS A 123 21.86 24.08 -3.16
CA LYS A 123 23.18 24.44 -3.72
C LYS A 123 23.94 25.47 -2.89
N THR A 124 23.33 25.97 -1.82
CA THR A 124 23.95 26.78 -0.77
C THR A 124 24.31 25.89 0.40
#